data_AF-A0A932ILB4-F1
#
_entry.id   AF-A0A932ILB4-F1
#
_cell.length_a   1.000
_cell.length_b   1.000
_cell.length_c   1.000
_cell.angle_alpha   90.00
_cell.angle_beta   90.00
_cell.angle_gamma   90.00
#
_symmetry.space_group_name_H-M   'P 1'
#
loop_
_entity.id
_entity.type
_entity.pdbx_description
1 polymer ?
#
loop_
_entity_poly.entity_id
_entity_poly.type
_entity_poly.pdbx_seq_one_letter_code
_entity_poly.pdbx_strand_id
1 'polypeptide(L)'
;MQITRGRLLAQRFFDLADEVDLDRAEALLHSASRPSRFVRAARQIRMPRPPLELTLPPRTSGVPQCAAGEVLVRLYDVGVLAVTFNHPLPVPLDG
;
A
#
# COMPACT_ATOMS: atom_id res chain seq x y z
N MET A 1 -10.98 -26.93 -6.78
CA MET A 1 -11.91 -25.91 -6.22
C MET A 1 -11.69 -24.63 -7.02
N GLN A 2 -12.72 -24.07 -7.69
CA GLN A 2 -12.51 -22.88 -8.53
C GLN A 2 -12.75 -21.58 -7.76
N ILE A 3 -11.77 -20.69 -7.76
CA ILE A 3 -11.90 -19.34 -7.19
C ILE A 3 -12.43 -18.40 -8.28
N THR A 4 -13.72 -18.08 -8.22
CA THR A 4 -14.40 -17.25 -9.24
C THR A 4 -14.50 -15.78 -8.85
N ARG A 5 -14.21 -15.42 -7.60
CA ARG A 5 -14.17 -14.05 -7.09
C ARG A 5 -13.05 -13.88 -6.08
N GLY A 6 -12.30 -12.80 -6.20
CA GLY A 6 -11.26 -12.43 -5.25
C GLY A 6 -10.44 -11.24 -5.75
N ARG A 7 -9.41 -10.89 -4.99
CA ARG A 7 -8.45 -9.84 -5.36
C ARG A 7 -7.04 -10.37 -5.22
N LEU A 8 -6.17 -9.99 -6.15
CA LEU A 8 -4.75 -10.29 -6.07
C LEU A 8 -4.05 -9.11 -5.39
N LEU A 9 -3.47 -9.37 -4.22
CA LEU A 9 -2.63 -8.42 -3.51
C LEU A 9 -1.17 -8.71 -3.85
N ALA A 10 -0.56 -7.84 -4.66
CA ALA A 10 0.87 -7.91 -4.93
C ALA A 10 1.56 -6.88 -4.03
N GLN A 11 2.35 -7.37 -3.06
CA GLN A 11 3.02 -6.52 -2.08
C GLN A 11 4.54 -6.57 -2.28
N ARG A 12 5.17 -5.39 -2.24
CA ARG A 12 6.62 -5.26 -2.24
C ARG A 12 7.05 -4.39 -1.06
N PHE A 13 8.07 -4.87 -0.36
CA PHE A 13 8.73 -4.12 0.70
C PHE A 13 9.99 -3.47 0.16
N PHE A 14 10.25 -2.25 0.60
CA PHE A 14 11.48 -1.54 0.38
C PHE A 14 12.06 -1.21 1.75
N ASP A 15 13.32 -1.58 1.93
CA ASP A 15 14.13 -1.15 3.06
C ASP A 15 14.68 0.25 2.73
N LEU A 16 14.30 1.23 3.55
CA LEU A 16 14.73 2.61 3.43
C LEU A 16 15.89 2.94 4.38
N ALA A 17 16.46 1.93 5.05
CA ALA A 17 17.45 2.03 6.10
C ALA A 17 16.91 2.69 7.38
N ASP A 18 17.51 3.76 7.86
CA ASP A 18 17.31 4.34 9.19
C ASP A 18 15.85 4.57 9.61
N GLU A 19 15.66 4.86 10.91
CA GLU A 19 14.37 5.28 11.43
C GLU A 19 13.79 6.48 10.66
N VAL A 20 12.48 6.41 10.40
CA VAL A 20 11.73 7.42 9.67
C VAL A 20 10.88 8.23 10.63
N ASP A 21 11.07 9.54 10.60
CA ASP A 21 10.17 10.50 11.25
C ASP A 21 8.86 10.62 10.45
N LEU A 22 7.83 9.95 10.95
CA LEU A 22 6.51 9.89 10.31
C LEU A 22 5.81 11.26 10.28
N ASP A 23 5.98 12.10 11.31
CA ASP A 23 5.33 13.41 11.38
C ASP A 23 5.94 14.35 10.33
N ARG A 24 7.27 14.30 10.17
CA ARG A 24 7.97 15.04 9.12
C ARG A 24 7.60 14.53 7.72
N ALA A 25 7.49 13.23 7.52
CA ALA A 25 7.05 12.65 6.25
C ALA A 25 5.63 13.07 5.89
N GLU A 26 4.71 13.08 6.87
CA GLU A 26 3.34 13.55 6.73
C GLU A 26 3.32 15.04 6.32
N ALA A 27 4.09 15.89 6.99
CA ALA A 27 4.19 17.32 6.66
C ALA A 27 4.71 17.56 5.22
N LEU A 28 5.74 16.82 4.79
CA LEU A 28 6.28 16.90 3.43
C LEU A 28 5.24 16.50 2.38
N LEU A 29 4.49 15.42 2.61
CA LEU A 29 3.44 14.98 1.69
C LEU A 29 2.31 16.00 1.56
N HIS A 30 1.87 16.59 2.67
CA HIS A 30 0.84 17.64 2.68
C HIS A 30 1.30 18.90 1.92
N SER A 31 2.60 19.20 1.93
CA SER A 31 3.17 20.33 1.18
C SER A 31 3.31 20.08 -0.33
N ALA A 32 3.35 18.81 -0.76
CA ALA A 32 3.77 18.42 -2.10
C ALA A 32 2.64 18.20 -3.13
N SER A 33 1.39 17.87 -2.77
CA SER A 33 0.32 17.61 -3.77
C SER A 33 -1.13 17.59 -3.24
N ARG A 34 -2.08 17.89 -4.16
CA ARG A 34 -3.57 17.85 -4.13
C ARG A 34 -4.17 16.55 -3.52
N PRO A 35 -5.44 16.55 -3.05
CA PRO A 35 -5.87 15.81 -1.87
C PRO A 35 -5.81 14.29 -2.04
N SER A 36 -4.76 13.67 -1.49
CA SER A 36 -4.79 12.26 -1.13
C SER A 36 -5.51 12.11 0.21
N ARG A 37 -6.55 11.26 0.26
CA ARG A 37 -7.22 10.96 1.53
C ARG A 37 -6.32 10.07 2.37
N PHE A 38 -5.83 10.61 3.47
CA PHE A 38 -5.15 9.87 4.53
C PHE A 38 -6.18 9.25 5.47
N VAL A 39 -5.96 8.00 5.86
CA VAL A 39 -6.66 7.37 6.98
C VAL A 39 -5.59 6.70 7.84
N ARG A 40 -5.44 7.10 9.10
CA ARG A 40 -4.68 6.31 10.08
C ARG A 40 -5.43 4.99 10.25
N ALA A 41 -4.91 3.90 9.69
CA ALA A 41 -5.51 2.60 9.91
C ALA A 41 -5.39 2.22 11.38
N ALA A 42 -6.53 1.91 11.99
CA ALA A 42 -6.58 1.33 13.33
C ALA A 42 -7.51 0.11 13.28
N ARG A 43 -7.21 -0.94 14.07
CA ARG A 43 -8.06 -1.34 15.22
C ARG A 43 -7.78 -2.69 15.94
N GLN A 44 -6.82 -3.55 15.56
CA GLN A 44 -6.63 -4.84 16.27
C GLN A 44 -5.20 -5.23 16.68
N ILE A 45 -4.18 -4.51 16.23
CA ILE A 45 -2.79 -4.68 16.68
C ILE A 45 -2.37 -3.34 17.30
N ARG A 46 -1.99 -3.33 18.58
CA ARG A 46 -1.43 -2.12 19.23
C ARG A 46 -0.02 -1.89 18.70
N MET A 47 0.09 -1.21 17.56
CA MET A 47 1.36 -0.63 17.12
C MET A 47 1.57 0.70 17.86
N PRO A 48 2.75 0.96 18.44
CA PRO A 48 3.04 2.20 19.16
C PRO A 48 2.84 3.44 18.30
N ARG A 49 3.24 3.37 17.03
CA ARG A 49 2.94 4.34 15.98
C ARG A 49 2.36 3.62 14.76
N PRO A 50 1.12 3.92 14.34
CA PRO A 50 0.58 3.35 13.11
C PRO A 50 1.38 3.88 11.91
N PRO A 51 1.54 3.10 10.84
CA PRO A 51 2.22 3.56 9.64
C PRO A 51 1.46 4.72 8.99
N LEU A 52 2.20 5.56 8.29
CA LEU A 52 1.62 6.58 7.42
C LEU A 52 1.11 5.90 6.15
N GLU A 53 -0.19 6.04 5.86
CA GLU A 53 -0.83 5.41 4.70
C GLU A 53 -1.13 6.42 3.59
N LEU A 54 -0.74 6.10 2.36
CA LEU A 54 -1.01 6.90 1.17
C LEU A 54 -1.64 6.03 0.09
N THR A 55 -2.80 6.46 -0.43
CA THR A 55 -3.40 5.85 -1.62
C THR A 55 -2.96 6.63 -2.85
N LEU A 56 -2.43 5.93 -3.85
CA LEU A 56 -2.07 6.53 -5.14
C LEU A 56 -3.13 6.17 -6.19
N PRO A 57 -3.26 6.97 -7.27
CA PRO A 57 -4.05 6.59 -8.44
C PRO A 57 -3.63 5.21 -8.98
N PRO A 58 -4.51 4.50 -9.70
CA PRO A 58 -4.20 3.17 -10.21
C PRO A 58 -2.91 3.13 -11.04
N ARG A 59 -2.06 2.13 -10.78
CA ARG A 59 -0.75 1.95 -11.45
C ARG A 59 -0.57 0.49 -11.88
N THR A 60 0.29 0.27 -12.86
CA THR A 60 0.71 -1.07 -13.26
C THR A 60 1.71 -1.62 -12.23
N SER A 61 1.56 -2.90 -11.86
CA SER A 61 2.44 -3.58 -10.89
C SER A 61 3.56 -4.37 -11.53
N GLY A 62 3.52 -4.56 -12.86
CA GLY A 62 4.41 -5.47 -13.58
C GLY A 62 4.02 -6.95 -13.43
N VAL A 63 2.97 -7.27 -12.67
CA VAL A 63 2.42 -8.63 -12.61
C VAL A 63 1.72 -8.94 -13.94
N PRO A 64 2.10 -10.03 -14.64
CA PRO A 64 1.46 -10.40 -15.90
C PRO A 64 -0.04 -10.57 -15.76
N GLN A 65 -0.79 -10.18 -16.80
CA GLN A 65 -2.26 -10.33 -16.88
C GLN A 65 -3.06 -9.48 -15.88
N CYS A 66 -2.41 -8.71 -15.01
CA CYS A 66 -3.08 -7.77 -14.11
C CYS A 66 -3.22 -6.38 -14.74
N ALA A 67 -4.46 -5.88 -14.83
CA ALA A 67 -4.72 -4.48 -15.16
C ALA A 67 -4.18 -3.53 -14.08
N ALA A 68 -4.08 -2.23 -14.37
CA ALA A 68 -3.71 -1.24 -13.36
C ALA A 68 -4.64 -1.35 -12.14
N GLY A 69 -4.04 -1.40 -10.95
CA GLY A 69 -4.75 -1.60 -9.68
C GLY A 69 -4.55 -0.42 -8.75
N GLU A 70 -5.45 -0.29 -7.77
CA GLU A 70 -5.29 0.66 -6.66
C GLU A 70 -3.98 0.38 -5.92
N VAL A 71 -3.26 1.44 -5.55
CA VAL A 71 -1.98 1.30 -4.85
C VAL A 71 -2.10 1.91 -3.47
N LEU A 72 -1.79 1.10 -2.47
CA LEU A 72 -1.68 1.52 -1.09
C LEU A 72 -0.23 1.45 -0.65
N VAL A 73 0.29 2.57 -0.20
CA VAL A 73 1.65 2.72 0.31
C VAL A 73 1.58 2.90 1.82
N ARG A 74 2.38 2.15 2.56
CA ARG A 74 2.54 2.27 4.01
C ARG A 74 3.99 2.55 4.34
N LEU A 75 4.24 3.63 5.06
CA LEU A 75 5.55 4.00 5.56
C LEU A 75 5.58 3.74 7.08
N TYR A 76 6.55 2.95 7.51
CA TYR A 76 6.78 2.59 8.89
C TYR A 76 7.95 3.40 9.47
N ASP A 77 7.90 3.69 10.76
CA ASP A 77 8.95 4.41 11.48
C ASP A 77 10.26 3.61 11.59
N VAL A 78 10.21 2.30 11.43
CA VAL A 78 11.38 1.41 11.36
C VAL A 78 12.10 1.41 9.99
N GLY A 79 11.87 2.42 9.15
CA GLY A 79 12.59 2.52 7.87
C GLY A 79 12.07 1.57 6.78
N VAL A 80 10.80 1.17 6.84
CA VAL A 80 10.22 0.26 5.84
C VAL A 80 9.11 0.94 5.07
N LEU A 81 9.09 0.73 3.75
CA LEU A 81 7.99 1.11 2.87
C LEU A 81 7.34 -0.15 2.30
N ALA A 82 6.05 -0.35 2.55
CA ALA A 82 5.27 -1.39 1.91
C ALA A 82 4.38 -0.80 0.82
N VAL A 83 4.56 -1.24 -0.42
CA VAL A 83 3.72 -0.89 -1.56
C VAL A 83 2.84 -2.08 -1.90
N THR A 84 1.53 -1.90 -1.84
CA THR A 84 0.54 -2.94 -2.12
C THR A 84 -0.27 -2.55 -3.34
N PHE A 85 -0.25 -3.38 -4.37
CA PHE A 85 -1.14 -3.27 -5.51
C PHE A 85 -2.34 -4.18 -5.30
N ASN A 86 -3.53 -3.64 -5.49
CA ASN A 86 -4.78 -4.34 -5.30
C ASN A 86 -5.51 -4.54 -6.64
N HIS A 87 -5.27 -5.69 -7.27
CA HIS A 87 -5.84 -6.03 -8.57
C HIS A 87 -7.12 -6.84 -8.43
N PRO A 88 -8.10 -6.67 -9.34
CA PRO A 88 -9.10 -7.72 -9.54
C PRO A 88 -8.41 -9.03 -9.96
N LEU A 89 -9.00 -10.18 -9.62
CA LEU A 89 -8.52 -11.46 -10.15
C LEU A 89 -8.55 -11.40 -11.69
N PRO A 90 -7.42 -11.64 -12.39
CA PRO A 90 -7.37 -11.52 -13.84
C PRO A 90 -8.09 -12.68 -14.55
N VAL A 91 -8.08 -13.87 -13.95
CA VAL A 91 -8.81 -15.08 -14.39
C VAL A 91 -9.20 -15.90 -13.14
N PRO A 92 -10.24 -16.74 -13.20
CA PRO A 92 -10.50 -17.72 -12.15
C PRO A 92 -9.25 -18.59 -11.90
N LEU A 93 -8.88 -18.77 -10.63
CA LEU A 93 -7.77 -19.64 -10.27
C LEU A 93 -8.30 -21.05 -10.05
N ASP A 94 -7.77 -22.00 -10.80
CA ASP A 94 -7.95 -23.43 -10.56
C ASP A 94 -6.96 -23.86 -9.47
N GLY A 95 -7.48 -24.37 -8.35
CA GLY A 95 -6.68 -24.92 -7.24
C GLY A 95 -6.39 -26.41 -7.41
#